data_AF-A0A897MP27-F1
#
_entry.id   AF-A0A897MP27-F1
#
_cell.length_a   1.000
_cell.length_b   1.000
_cell.length_c   1.000
_cell.angle_alpha   90.00
_cell.angle_beta   90.00
_cell.angle_gamma   90.00
#
_symmetry.space_group_name_H-M   'P 1'
#
loop_
_entity.id
_entity.type
_entity.pdbx_description
1 polymer ?
#
loop_
_entity_poly.entity_id
_entity_poly.type
_entity_poly.pdbx_seq_one_letter_code
_entity_poly.pdbx_strand_id
1 'polypeptide(L)'
;MTRFDAETTEERRALAEDAIAAHRERASPFLTLEAELPDNAGEDAVPPWVQLSDHTLNLDCTDAELDRLKSLLDSYGAFSVDELVRPEEAEGTNARVLARTDDERIAQFVEDVFRQVYEREADYRLWAAEV
;
A
#
# COMPACT_ATOMS: atom_id res chain seq x y z
N MET A 1 -10.90 -1.95 17.25
CA MET A 1 -10.78 -2.89 16.12
C MET A 1 -12.15 -3.43 15.74
N THR A 2 -12.77 -2.87 14.71
CA THR A 2 -13.60 -3.75 13.86
C THR A 2 -12.63 -4.59 13.03
N ARG A 3 -13.06 -5.71 12.43
CA ARG A 3 -12.14 -6.55 11.61
C ARG A 3 -11.55 -5.84 10.39
N PHE A 4 -11.91 -4.57 10.17
CA PHE A 4 -11.65 -3.82 8.97
C PHE A 4 -10.82 -2.57 9.21
N ASP A 5 -10.41 -2.26 10.45
CA ASP A 5 -9.62 -1.05 10.71
C ASP A 5 -8.59 -1.26 11.84
N ALA A 6 -7.40 -0.71 11.66
CA ALA A 6 -6.27 -0.83 12.59
C ALA A 6 -5.49 0.50 12.71
N GLU A 7 -4.97 0.79 13.91
CA GLU A 7 -4.33 2.07 14.26
C GLU A 7 -2.90 1.90 14.80
N THR A 8 -2.49 0.71 15.23
CA THR A 8 -1.10 0.43 15.59
C THR A 8 -0.36 -0.32 14.48
N THR A 9 0.97 -0.18 14.41
CA THR A 9 1.80 -0.87 13.40
C THR A 9 1.59 -2.39 13.41
N GLU A 10 1.47 -3.01 14.59
CA GLU A 10 1.25 -4.46 14.70
C GLU A 10 -0.14 -4.85 14.19
N GLU A 11 -1.18 -4.12 14.59
CA GLU A 11 -2.55 -4.35 14.14
C GLU A 11 -2.71 -4.14 12.63
N ARG A 12 -2.04 -3.13 12.04
CA ARG A 12 -2.10 -2.85 10.60
C ARG A 12 -1.42 -3.94 9.78
N ARG A 13 -0.29 -4.47 10.27
CA ARG A 13 0.38 -5.62 9.64
C ARG A 13 -0.49 -6.87 9.71
N ALA A 14 -1.09 -7.16 10.87
CA ALA A 14 -2.01 -8.28 11.01
C ALA A 14 -3.25 -8.12 10.11
N LEU A 15 -3.82 -6.92 10.03
CA LEU A 15 -4.95 -6.62 9.13
C LEU A 15 -4.57 -6.85 7.67
N ALA A 16 -3.41 -6.38 7.23
CA ALA A 16 -2.94 -6.56 5.87
C ALA A 16 -2.70 -8.05 5.55
N GLU A 17 -2.08 -8.80 6.45
CA GLU A 17 -1.86 -10.24 6.30
C GLU A 17 -3.19 -11.02 6.19
N ASP A 18 -4.13 -10.77 7.10
CA ASP A 18 -5.47 -11.38 7.09
C ASP A 18 -6.24 -11.05 5.79
N ALA A 19 -6.12 -9.80 5.32
CA ALA A 19 -6.76 -9.36 4.09
C ALA A 19 -6.14 -10.04 2.85
N ILE A 20 -4.81 -10.20 2.80
CA ILE A 20 -4.11 -10.92 1.72
C ILE A 20 -4.53 -12.39 1.70
N ALA A 21 -4.58 -13.03 2.86
CA ALA A 21 -5.02 -14.43 2.98
C ALA A 21 -6.46 -14.60 2.48
N ALA A 22 -7.37 -13.72 2.90
CA ALA A 22 -8.77 -13.74 2.46
C ALA A 22 -8.94 -13.48 0.96
N HIS A 23 -8.18 -12.54 0.39
CA HIS A 23 -8.15 -12.26 -1.05
C HIS A 23 -7.75 -13.49 -1.86
N ARG A 24 -6.69 -14.18 -1.42
CA ARG A 24 -6.19 -15.40 -2.09
C ARG A 24 -7.15 -16.58 -1.94
N GLU A 25 -7.72 -16.78 -0.76
CA GLU A 25 -8.71 -17.84 -0.53
C GLU A 25 -9.93 -17.68 -1.45
N ARG A 26 -10.37 -16.43 -1.66
CA ARG A 26 -11.51 -16.11 -2.53
C ARG A 26 -11.16 -16.08 -4.01
N ALA A 27 -9.87 -16.07 -4.36
CA ALA A 27 -9.39 -15.80 -5.71
C ALA A 27 -10.01 -14.52 -6.29
N SER A 28 -10.11 -13.48 -5.46
CA SER A 28 -10.61 -12.18 -5.88
C SER A 28 -9.67 -11.54 -6.92
N PRO A 29 -10.16 -10.64 -7.78
CA PRO A 29 -9.31 -10.02 -8.80
C PRO A 29 -8.20 -9.14 -8.20
N PHE A 30 -8.47 -8.49 -7.06
CA PHE A 30 -7.51 -7.69 -6.32
C PHE A 30 -7.94 -7.52 -4.86
N LEU A 31 -7.02 -7.01 -4.03
CA LEU A 31 -7.22 -6.50 -2.67
C LEU A 31 -6.83 -5.02 -2.67
N THR A 32 -7.64 -4.14 -2.09
CA THR A 32 -7.29 -2.72 -1.91
C THR A 32 -7.22 -2.38 -0.43
N LEU A 33 -6.07 -1.85 0.00
CA LEU A 33 -5.84 -1.30 1.34
C LEU A 33 -5.75 0.23 1.23
N GLU A 34 -6.48 0.94 2.07
CA GLU A 34 -6.55 2.40 2.07
C GLU A 34 -6.24 2.94 3.45
N ALA A 35 -5.56 4.10 3.48
CA ALA A 35 -5.23 4.78 4.72
C ALA A 35 -6.00 6.09 4.86
N GLU A 36 -6.27 6.47 6.10
CA GLU A 36 -6.92 7.73 6.44
C GLU A 36 -6.20 8.95 5.88
N LEU A 37 -6.99 9.92 5.40
CA LEU A 37 -6.52 11.27 5.13
C LEU A 37 -6.41 12.04 6.44
N PRO A 38 -5.31 12.78 6.67
CA PRO A 38 -5.17 13.59 7.86
C PRO A 38 -6.20 14.73 7.83
N ASP A 39 -6.63 15.19 9.01
CA ASP A 39 -7.65 16.23 9.15
C ASP A 39 -7.31 17.55 8.42
N ASN A 40 -6.03 17.82 8.18
CA ASN A 40 -5.53 18.99 7.49
C ASN A 40 -5.31 18.78 5.98
N ALA A 41 -5.74 17.65 5.42
CA ALA A 41 -5.69 17.41 3.99
C ALA A 41 -6.59 18.41 3.24
N GLY A 42 -6.15 18.84 2.05
CA GLY A 42 -6.94 19.73 1.20
C GLY A 42 -8.24 19.05 0.72
N GLU A 43 -9.22 19.85 0.29
CA GLU A 43 -10.54 19.34 -0.16
C GLU A 43 -10.44 18.37 -1.34
N ASP A 44 -9.38 18.50 -2.17
CA ASP A 44 -9.12 17.63 -3.32
C ASP A 44 -8.14 16.47 -3.01
N ALA A 45 -7.76 16.27 -1.73
CA ALA A 45 -6.86 15.19 -1.36
C ALA A 45 -7.55 13.83 -1.51
N VAL A 46 -6.82 12.87 -2.09
CA VAL A 46 -7.27 11.49 -2.24
C VAL A 46 -6.54 10.62 -1.21
N PRO A 47 -7.24 9.75 -0.46
CA PRO A 47 -6.59 8.83 0.47
C PRO A 47 -5.57 7.95 -0.26
N PRO A 48 -4.34 7.79 0.27
CA PRO A 48 -3.38 6.90 -0.34
C PRO A 48 -3.87 5.45 -0.23
N TRP A 49 -3.56 4.65 -1.24
CA TRP A 49 -4.00 3.28 -1.35
C TRP A 49 -2.88 2.39 -1.90
N VAL A 50 -2.94 1.11 -1.56
CA VAL A 50 -2.10 0.06 -2.13
C VAL A 50 -3.00 -1.09 -2.54
N GLN A 51 -2.88 -1.53 -3.78
CA GLN A 51 -3.65 -2.64 -4.32
C GLN A 51 -2.75 -3.83 -4.61
N LEU A 52 -3.14 -5.03 -4.18
CA LEU A 52 -2.48 -6.28 -4.51
C LEU A 52 -3.31 -7.05 -5.54
N SER A 53 -2.69 -7.49 -6.63
CA SER A 53 -3.25 -8.47 -7.54
C SER A 53 -2.18 -9.50 -7.88
N ASP A 54 -2.46 -10.77 -7.60
CA ASP A 54 -1.49 -11.87 -7.70
C ASP A 54 -0.22 -11.58 -6.86
N HIS A 55 0.90 -11.27 -7.53
CA HIS A 55 2.18 -10.91 -6.91
C HIS A 55 2.57 -9.45 -7.15
N THR A 56 1.66 -8.61 -7.62
CA THR A 56 1.95 -7.22 -7.99
C THR A 56 1.21 -6.26 -7.07
N LEU A 57 1.98 -5.39 -6.42
CA LEU A 57 1.48 -4.23 -5.70
C LEU A 57 1.38 -3.05 -6.66
N ASN A 58 0.23 -2.40 -6.70
CA ASN A 58 -0.07 -1.24 -7.49
C ASN A 58 -0.32 -0.06 -6.56
N LEU A 59 0.29 1.08 -6.84
CA LEU A 59 0.20 2.28 -6.03
C LEU A 59 0.53 3.53 -6.84
N ASP A 60 -0.12 4.64 -6.53
CA ASP A 60 0.17 5.94 -7.15
C ASP A 60 1.14 6.74 -6.29
N CYS A 61 2.11 7.39 -6.93
CA CYS A 61 3.14 8.18 -6.28
C CYS A 61 3.33 9.52 -7.00
N THR A 62 3.41 10.61 -6.24
CA THR A 62 4.11 11.82 -6.68
C THR A 62 5.58 11.52 -6.96
N ASP A 63 6.30 12.43 -7.63
CA ASP A 63 7.74 12.23 -7.89
C ASP A 63 8.55 12.05 -6.59
N ALA A 64 8.21 12.78 -5.53
CA ALA A 64 8.87 12.66 -4.22
C ALA A 64 8.57 11.30 -3.55
N GLU A 65 7.33 10.84 -3.62
CA GLU A 65 6.93 9.52 -3.11
C GLU A 65 7.62 8.41 -3.90
N LEU A 66 7.74 8.54 -5.22
CA LEU A 66 8.42 7.55 -6.05
C LEU A 66 9.90 7.39 -5.68
N ASP A 67 10.59 8.49 -5.36
CA ASP A 67 11.98 8.44 -4.90
C ASP A 67 12.11 7.77 -3.52
N ARG A 68 11.16 8.00 -2.61
CA ARG A 68 11.07 7.28 -1.33
C ARG A 68 10.77 5.81 -1.53
N LEU A 69 9.86 5.46 -2.44
CA LEU A 69 9.52 4.07 -2.78
C LEU A 69 10.75 3.32 -3.29
N LYS A 70 11.53 3.92 -4.20
CA LYS A 70 12.78 3.33 -4.69
C LYS A 70 13.77 3.09 -3.56
N SER A 71 13.93 4.06 -2.66
CA SER A 71 14.80 3.94 -1.49
C SER A 71 14.34 2.83 -0.52
N LEU A 72 13.01 2.66 -0.35
CA LEU A 72 12.44 1.58 0.44
C LEU A 72 12.72 0.21 -0.21
N LEU A 73 12.56 0.11 -1.54
CA LEU A 73 12.80 -1.12 -2.29
C LEU A 73 14.25 -1.60 -2.18
N ASP A 74 15.23 -0.69 -2.08
CA ASP A 74 16.64 -1.06 -1.84
C ASP A 74 16.83 -1.86 -0.53
N SER A 75 15.93 -1.68 0.45
CA SER A 75 15.92 -2.42 1.73
C SER A 75 15.10 -3.73 1.66
N TYR A 76 14.37 -3.95 0.56
CA TYR A 76 13.44 -5.06 0.35
C TYR A 76 13.83 -5.87 -0.89
N GLY A 77 14.90 -6.66 -0.79
CA GLY A 77 15.47 -7.38 -1.95
C GLY A 77 14.55 -8.41 -2.65
N ALA A 78 13.39 -8.76 -2.08
CA ALA A 78 12.37 -9.60 -2.71
C ALA A 78 11.35 -8.81 -3.55
N PHE A 79 11.49 -7.48 -3.58
CA PHE A 79 10.58 -6.54 -4.22
C PHE A 79 11.33 -5.79 -5.32
N SER A 80 10.67 -5.54 -6.44
CA SER A 80 11.25 -4.78 -7.55
C SER A 80 10.19 -4.01 -8.30
N VAL A 81 10.54 -2.83 -8.81
CA VAL A 81 9.69 -2.12 -9.78
C VAL A 81 9.57 -2.96 -11.05
N ASP A 82 8.34 -3.30 -11.43
CA ASP A 82 8.00 -3.99 -12.67
C ASP A 82 7.63 -3.00 -13.77
N GLU A 83 6.79 -2.02 -13.46
CA GLU A 83 6.31 -1.01 -14.41
C GLU A 83 6.15 0.35 -13.73
N LEU A 84 6.42 1.43 -14.48
CA LEU A 84 6.10 2.80 -14.08
C LEU A 84 5.32 3.46 -15.22
N VAL A 85 4.10 3.91 -14.94
CA VAL A 85 3.24 4.60 -15.90
C VAL A 85 3.04 6.04 -15.44
N ARG A 86 3.38 7.00 -16.31
CA ARG A 86 3.14 8.43 -16.09
C ARG A 86 2.01 8.87 -17.02
N PRO A 87 0.78 9.02 -16.53
CA PRO A 87 -0.34 9.46 -17.36
C PRO A 87 -0.11 10.88 -17.90
N GLU A 88 -0.62 11.17 -19.10
CA GLU A 88 -0.57 12.53 -19.66
C GLU A 88 -1.61 13.47 -19.02
N GLU A 89 -2.70 12.90 -18.48
CA GLU A 89 -3.87 13.64 -17.97
C GLU A 89 -3.93 13.70 -16.43
N ALA A 90 -2.95 13.14 -15.73
CA ALA A 90 -2.90 13.13 -14.27
C ALA A 90 -1.49 13.42 -13.76
N GLU A 91 -1.42 14.14 -12.63
CA GLU A 91 -0.17 14.34 -11.93
C GLU A 91 0.19 13.09 -11.12
N GLY A 92 1.39 12.54 -11.35
CA GLY A 92 1.90 11.38 -10.63
C GLY A 92 2.46 10.28 -11.52
N THR A 93 2.97 9.24 -10.88
CA THR A 93 3.43 8.01 -11.48
C THR A 93 2.72 6.85 -10.82
N ASN A 94 1.98 6.08 -11.61
CA ASN A 94 1.51 4.78 -11.17
C ASN A 94 2.68 3.79 -11.18
N ALA A 95 2.97 3.19 -10.04
CA ALA A 95 4.04 2.23 -9.87
C ALA A 95 3.48 0.82 -9.68
N ARG A 96 4.08 -0.15 -10.37
CA ARG A 96 3.84 -1.58 -10.15
C ARG A 96 5.08 -2.22 -9.57
N VAL A 97 4.93 -2.84 -8.42
CA VAL A 97 6.00 -3.50 -7.67
C VAL A 97 5.70 -4.99 -7.61
N LEU A 98 6.58 -5.79 -8.18
CA LEU A 98 6.53 -7.24 -8.08
C LEU A 98 7.04 -7.68 -6.70
N ALA A 99 6.30 -8.55 -6.02
CA ALA A 99 6.61 -9.09 -4.70
C ALA A 99 6.44 -10.62 -4.70
N ARG A 100 7.55 -11.35 -4.86
CA ARG A 100 7.57 -12.83 -4.83
C ARG A 100 8.01 -13.34 -3.47
N THR A 101 7.20 -13.08 -2.46
CA THR A 101 7.48 -13.42 -1.06
C THR A 101 6.19 -13.85 -0.35
N ASP A 102 6.31 -14.28 0.90
CA ASP A 102 5.19 -14.61 1.79
C ASP A 102 4.35 -13.39 2.21
N ASP A 103 3.17 -13.67 2.77
CA ASP A 103 2.14 -12.66 3.07
C ASP A 103 2.53 -11.75 4.22
N GLU A 104 3.22 -12.29 5.22
CA GLU A 104 3.78 -11.52 6.33
C GLU A 104 4.74 -10.45 5.79
N ARG A 105 5.63 -10.83 4.86
CA ARG A 105 6.57 -9.90 4.25
C ARG A 105 5.90 -8.86 3.35
N ILE A 106 4.84 -9.22 2.63
CA ILE A 106 4.03 -8.25 1.87
C ILE A 106 3.35 -7.27 2.83
N ALA A 107 2.73 -7.76 3.90
CA ALA A 107 2.07 -6.93 4.91
C ALA A 107 3.03 -5.94 5.59
N GLN A 108 4.26 -6.38 5.91
CA GLN A 108 5.33 -5.51 6.42
C GLN A 108 5.67 -4.41 5.41
N PHE A 109 5.85 -4.76 4.13
CA PHE A 109 6.16 -3.80 3.08
C PHE A 109 5.03 -2.78 2.89
N VAL A 110 3.76 -3.21 2.92
CA VAL A 110 2.60 -2.31 2.82
C VAL A 110 2.59 -1.29 3.96
N GLU A 111 2.79 -1.71 5.21
CA GLU A 111 2.89 -0.80 6.35
C GLU A 111 4.04 0.22 6.17
N ASP A 112 5.19 -0.25 5.68
CA ASP A 112 6.34 0.63 5.44
C ASP A 112 6.10 1.59 4.26
N VAL A 113 5.34 1.20 3.24
CA VAL A 113 4.90 2.11 2.17
C VAL A 113 4.06 3.24 2.76
N PHE A 114 3.04 2.94 3.56
CA PHE A 114 2.24 4.00 4.17
C PHE A 114 3.05 4.91 5.09
N ARG A 115 3.92 4.34 5.93
CA ARG A 115 4.71 5.11 6.91
C ARG A 115 5.86 5.91 6.29
N GLN A 116 6.54 5.36 5.29
CA GLN A 116 7.79 5.91 4.77
C GLN A 116 7.62 6.56 3.39
N VAL A 117 6.73 6.04 2.54
CA VAL A 117 6.48 6.60 1.21
C VAL A 117 5.41 7.69 1.30
N TYR A 118 4.26 7.36 1.87
CA TYR A 118 3.13 8.28 2.06
C TYR A 118 3.21 9.11 3.36
N GLU A 119 4.29 8.93 4.13
CA GLU A 119 4.59 9.69 5.35
C GLU A 119 3.40 9.73 6.34
N ARG A 120 2.62 8.66 6.41
CA ARG A 120 1.52 8.55 7.39
C ARG A 120 2.07 8.60 8.81
N GLU A 121 1.31 9.17 9.73
CA GLU A 121 1.65 9.21 11.17
C GLU A 121 1.65 7.81 11.81
N ALA A 122 2.09 7.67 13.06
CA ALA A 122 2.31 6.33 13.63
C ALA A 122 1.00 5.61 13.96
N ASP A 123 -0.02 6.41 14.25
CA ASP A 123 -1.37 6.07 14.69
C ASP A 123 -2.41 6.19 13.56
N TYR A 124 -1.96 6.34 12.29
CA TYR A 124 -2.89 6.41 11.17
C TYR A 124 -3.78 5.16 11.08
N ARG A 125 -5.00 5.35 10.61
CA ARG A 125 -5.94 4.25 10.40
C ARG A 125 -5.80 3.65 9.02
N LEU A 126 -5.79 2.32 8.95
CA LEU A 126 -5.75 1.53 7.72
C LEU A 126 -6.97 0.60 7.67
N TRP A 127 -7.60 0.46 6.50
CA TRP A 127 -8.66 -0.52 6.26
C TRP A 127 -8.52 -1.27 4.93
N ALA A 128 -9.16 -2.44 4.84
CA ALA A 128 -9.33 -3.17 3.59
C ALA A 128 -10.64 -2.77 2.91
N ALA A 129 -10.55 -1.99 1.84
CA ALA A 129 -11.70 -1.45 1.11
C ALA A 129 -12.37 -2.51 0.21
N GLU A 130 -11.59 -3.41 -0.38
CA GLU A 130 -12.06 -4.50 -1.25
C GLU A 130 -11.21 -5.76 -1.04
N VAL A 131 -11.84 -6.93 -0.87
CA VAL A 131 -11.17 -8.22 -0.56
C VAL A 131 -11.84 -9.41 -1.22
#